data_AF-A0A372IQF9-F1
#
_entry.id   AF-A0A372IQF9-F1
#
_cell.length_a   1.000
_cell.length_b   1.000
_cell.length_c   1.000
_cell.angle_alpha   90.00
_cell.angle_beta   90.00
_cell.angle_gamma   90.00
#
_symmetry.space_group_name_H-M   'P 1'
#
loop_
_entity.id
_entity.type
_entity.pdbx_description
1 polymer ?
#
loop_
_entity_poly.entity_id
_entity_poly.type
_entity_poly.pdbx_seq_one_letter_code
_entity_poly.pdbx_strand_id
1 'polypeptide(L)' 'MLLIILIVLLLLFGFGGYRMGPGIGYYGGGGVSLILLILIILLLLRVI' A
#
# COMPACT_ATOMS: atom_id res chain seq x y z
N MET A 1 -14.67 -5.06 -6.68
CA MET A 1 -14.23 -3.68 -7.03
C MET A 1 -13.23 -3.12 -6.03
N LEU A 2 -13.55 -3.09 -4.73
CA LEU A 2 -12.64 -2.58 -3.68
C LEU A 2 -11.25 -3.24 -3.65
N LEU A 3 -11.19 -4.57 -3.75
CA LEU A 3 -9.92 -5.30 -3.72
C LEU A 3 -8.99 -4.91 -4.89
N ILE A 4 -9.56 -4.67 -6.07
CA ILE A 4 -8.81 -4.21 -7.25
C ILE A 4 -8.23 -2.82 -7.00
N ILE A 5 -9.02 -1.90 -6.43
CA ILE A 5 -8.58 -0.54 -6.09
C ILE A 5 -7.41 -0.60 -5.10
N LEU A 6 -7.52 -1.42 -4.04
CA LEU A 6 -6.47 -1.58 -3.05
C LEU A 6 -5.16 -2.10 -3.67
N ILE A 7 -5.24 -3.07 -4.58
CA ILE A 7 -4.06 -3.58 -5.29
C ILE A 7 -3.43 -2.48 -6.15
N VAL A 8 -4.22 -1.69 -6.89
CA VAL A 8 -3.69 -0.59 -7.72
C VAL A 8 -2.98 0.45 -6.86
N LEU A 9 -3.59 0.85 -5.73
CA LEU A 9 -2.97 1.79 -4.78
C LEU A 9 -1.68 1.22 -4.19
N LEU A 10 -1.66 -0.06 -3.82
CA LEU A 10 -0.48 -0.72 -3.29
C LEU A 10 0.67 -0.68 -4.30
N LEU A 11 0.40 -0.92 -5.58
CA LEU A 11 1.41 -0.84 -6.63
C LEU A 11 1.91 0.59 -6.83
N LEU A 12 1.01 1.59 -6.84
CA LEU A 12 1.40 2.99 -7.03
C LEU A 12 2.28 3.52 -5.88
N PHE A 13 1.85 3.33 -4.63
CA PHE A 13 2.57 3.82 -3.46
C PHE A 13 3.77 2.93 -3.09
N GLY A 14 3.63 1.61 -3.26
CA GLY A 14 4.68 0.62 -2.99
C GLY A 14 5.80 0.60 -4.02
N PHE A 15 5.58 0.97 -5.28
CA PHE A 15 6.69 1.15 -6.24
C PHE A 15 7.15 2.61 -6.36
N GLY A 16 6.25 3.58 -6.17
CA GLY A 16 6.56 5.00 -6.29
C GLY A 16 7.38 5.54 -5.11
N GLY A 17 7.02 5.18 -3.86
CA GLY A 17 7.67 5.70 -2.66
C GLY A 17 9.15 5.30 -2.51
N TYR A 18 9.48 4.03 -2.82
CA TYR A 18 10.86 3.55 -2.74
C TYR A 18 11.79 4.17 -3.79
N ARG A 19 11.24 4.67 -4.91
CA ARG A 19 12.01 5.31 -5.99
C ARG A 19 12.24 6.81 -5.79
N MET A 20 11.55 7.44 -4.83
CA MET A 20 11.65 8.88 -4.56
C MET A 20 12.91 9.30 -3.78
N GLY A 21 13.78 8.35 -3.40
CA GLY A 21 14.97 8.62 -2.60
C GLY A 21 14.65 8.96 -1.13
N PRO A 22 15.67 9.05 -0.26
CA PRO A 22 15.46 9.28 1.17
C PRO A 22 14.78 10.63 1.42
N GLY A 23 13.56 10.60 1.98
CA GLY A 23 12.72 11.76 2.21
C GLY A 23 11.29 11.38 2.62
N ILE A 24 10.38 12.35 2.71
CA ILE A 24 8.99 12.13 3.13
C ILE A 24 8.28 11.11 2.24
N GLY A 25 8.59 11.06 0.94
CA GLY A 25 8.04 10.08 0.00
C GLY A 25 8.50 8.63 0.24
N TYR A 26 9.71 8.43 0.78
CA TYR A 26 10.26 7.12 1.11
C TYR A 26 9.62 6.54 2.37
N TYR A 27 9.56 7.32 3.45
CA TYR A 27 8.91 6.89 4.69
C TYR A 27 7.37 6.88 4.58
N GLY A 28 6.79 7.87 3.88
CA GLY A 28 5.35 7.96 3.64
C GLY A 28 4.84 6.86 2.72
N GLY A 29 5.56 6.54 1.64
CA GLY A 29 5.21 5.44 0.74
C GLY A 29 5.30 4.07 1.40
N GLY A 30 6.34 3.82 2.21
CA GLY A 30 6.49 2.59 2.99
C GLY A 30 5.37 2.39 4.02
N GLY A 31 5.02 3.44 4.77
CA GLY A 31 3.92 3.38 5.73
C GLY A 31 2.56 3.16 5.08
N VAL A 32 2.25 3.89 4.01
CA VAL A 32 0.97 3.77 3.28
C VAL A 32 0.85 2.39 2.62
N SER A 33 1.92 1.87 2.01
CA SER A 33 1.92 0.54 1.41
C SER A 33 1.73 -0.57 2.45
N LEU A 34 2.32 -0.44 3.64
CA LEU A 34 2.09 -1.37 4.76
C LEU A 34 0.62 -1.39 5.19
N ILE A 35 -0.02 -0.23 5.34
CA ILE A 35 -1.45 -0.15 5.71
C ILE A 35 -2.32 -0.82 4.64
N LEU A 36 -2.06 -0.51 3.37
CA LEU A 36 -2.79 -1.11 2.24
C LEU A 36 -2.63 -2.64 2.20
N LEU A 37 -1.41 -3.14 2.42
CA LEU A 37 -1.13 -4.58 2.49
C LEU A 37 -1.93 -5.24 3.62
N ILE A 38 -1.93 -4.64 4.82
CA ILE A 38 -2.68 -5.17 5.98
C ILE A 38 -4.18 -5.22 5.66
N LEU A 39 -4.75 -4.16 5.09
CA LEU A 39 -6.17 -4.13 4.72
C LEU A 39 -6.52 -5.23 3.72
N ILE A 40 -5.68 -5.46 2.71
CA ILE A 40 -5.87 -6.55 1.74
C ILE A 40 -5.88 -7.91 2.46
N ILE A 41 -4.93 -8.15 3.37
CA ILE A 41 -4.84 -9.41 4.12
C ILE A 41 -6.09 -9.62 4.98
N LEU A 42 -6.51 -8.62 5.75
CA LEU A 42 -7.69 -8.73 6.62
C LEU A 42 -8.97 -8.99 5.82
N LEU A 43 -9.09 -8.37 4.64
CA LEU A 43 -10.23 -8.54 3.74
C LEU A 43 -10.22 -9.93 3.06
N LEU A 44 -9.04 -10.45 2.70
CA LEU A 44 -8.89 -11.82 2.17
C LEU A 44 -9.20 -12.89 3.23
N LEU A 45 -8.82 -12.65 4.48
CA LEU A 45 -9.14 -13.49 5.63
C LEU A 45 -10.59 -13.33 6.11
N ARG A 46 -11.37 -12.41 5.52
CA ARG A 46 -12.73 -12.05 5.94
C ARG A 46 -12.84 -11.65 7.42
N VAL A 47 -11.81 -11.00 7.94
CA VAL A 47 -11.84 -10.40 9.29
C VAL A 47 -12.70 -9.13 9.27
N ILE A 48 -12.71 -8.44 8.12
CA ILE A 48 -13.50 -7.25 7.81
C ILE A 48 -14.15 -7.37 6.43
#